data_AF-A0A7X7N052-F1
#
_entry.id   AF-A0A7X7N052-F1
#
_cell.length_a   1.000
_cell.length_b   1.000
_cell.length_c   1.000
_cell.angle_alpha   90.00
_cell.angle_beta   90.00
_cell.angle_gamma   90.00
#
_symmetry.space_group_name_H-M   'P 1'
#
loop_
_entity.id
_entity.type
_entity.pdbx_description
1 polymer ?
#
loop_
_entity_poly.entity_id
_entity_poly.type
_entity_poly.pdbx_seq_one_letter_code
_entity_poly.pdbx_strand_id
1 'polypeptide(L)'
;TLQKEFNGAHIEPAYGSNQQNRDYIRKEGKWLEDEKRGTSLIDSFEESGELPPDRDDTKKETAAILDMVRDGASDYEILAAYPNAMNKLEKIERARQVYQAERFADEFRELDVTYIHGKTGVGKTKSIIDKYGYKNVHRTTNYSHPFDTYKGQDVIIFEEFRSSLPISDMLNYLDGHPVLLPCRYADKQACFTKVFIVTNIPLEQQYPNVQIESPETWNAFTRRINKVICMMPPGSNILDWTSDSSYEEDMLC
;
A
#
# COMPACT_ATOMS: atom_id res chain seq x y z
N THR A 1 -23.85 21.44 -26.19
CA THR A 1 -24.75 20.31 -25.82
C THR A 1 -25.52 19.92 -27.06
N LEU A 2 -25.86 18.64 -27.23
CA LEU A 2 -26.60 18.15 -28.42
C LEU A 2 -27.83 19.00 -28.76
N GLN A 3 -28.55 19.51 -27.75
CA GLN A 3 -29.72 20.38 -27.96
C GLN A 3 -29.41 21.78 -28.54
N LYS A 4 -28.16 22.26 -28.43
CA LYS A 4 -27.72 23.50 -29.09
C LYS A 4 -27.36 23.28 -30.57
N GLU A 5 -26.78 22.12 -30.89
CA GLU A 5 -26.44 21.74 -32.27
C GLU A 5 -27.70 21.36 -33.06
N PHE A 6 -28.68 20.72 -32.39
CA PHE A 6 -29.96 20.31 -32.97
C PHE A 6 -31.12 21.04 -32.30
N ASN A 7 -31.25 22.33 -32.60
CA ASN A 7 -32.26 23.19 -31.99
C ASN A 7 -33.68 22.72 -32.38
N GLY A 8 -34.51 22.39 -31.37
CA GLY A 8 -35.86 21.86 -31.56
C GLY A 8 -35.95 20.34 -31.68
N ALA A 9 -34.84 19.60 -31.57
CA ALA A 9 -34.87 18.15 -31.56
C ALA A 9 -35.52 17.59 -30.29
N HIS A 10 -36.32 16.53 -30.46
CA HIS A 10 -36.87 15.74 -29.37
C HIS A 10 -35.81 14.75 -28.86
N ILE A 11 -35.37 14.94 -27.62
CA ILE A 11 -34.30 14.13 -27.01
C ILE A 11 -34.88 13.49 -25.75
N GLU A 12 -34.93 12.16 -25.75
CA GLU A 12 -35.37 11.36 -24.60
C GLU A 12 -34.19 10.59 -23.99
N PRO A 13 -34.25 10.26 -22.69
CA PRO A 13 -33.30 9.33 -22.10
C PRO A 13 -33.39 7.96 -22.79
N ALA A 14 -32.25 7.41 -23.20
CA ALA A 14 -32.16 6.04 -23.68
C ALA A 14 -32.27 5.06 -22.49
N TYR A 15 -33.06 4.00 -22.65
CA TYR A 15 -33.21 2.94 -21.67
C TYR A 15 -32.80 1.58 -22.25
N GLY A 16 -32.18 0.76 -21.41
CA GLY A 16 -31.67 -0.56 -21.82
C GLY A 16 -30.32 -0.46 -22.52
N SER A 17 -30.03 -1.48 -23.34
CA SER A 17 -28.77 -1.58 -24.06
C SER A 17 -28.73 -0.65 -25.28
N ASN A 18 -27.55 -0.28 -25.78
CA ASN A 18 -27.36 0.52 -26.99
C ASN A 18 -28.04 -0.15 -28.19
N GLN A 19 -27.96 -1.48 -28.30
CA GLN A 19 -28.67 -2.24 -29.33
C GLN A 19 -30.19 -2.14 -29.15
N GLN A 20 -30.70 -2.28 -27.92
CA GLN A 20 -32.14 -2.17 -27.64
C GLN A 20 -32.68 -0.77 -27.96
N ASN A 21 -31.90 0.28 -27.70
CA ASN A 21 -32.26 1.65 -28.03
C ASN A 21 -32.29 1.88 -29.55
N ARG A 22 -31.30 1.34 -30.27
CA ARG A 22 -31.26 1.37 -31.74
C ARG A 22 -32.46 0.66 -32.35
N ASP A 23 -32.78 -0.55 -31.87
CA ASP A 23 -33.91 -1.34 -32.33
C ASP A 23 -35.26 -0.63 -32.05
N TYR A 24 -35.36 0.08 -30.92
CA TYR A 24 -36.53 0.88 -30.58
C TYR A 24 -36.76 2.04 -31.56
N ILE A 25 -35.70 2.80 -31.89
CA ILE A 25 -35.78 3.94 -32.81
C ILE A 25 -36.14 3.47 -34.23
N ARG A 26 -35.52 2.37 -34.69
CA ARG A 26 -35.79 1.78 -36.01
C ARG A 26 -37.08 0.96 -36.07
N LYS A 27 -37.74 0.74 -34.91
CA LYS A 27 -38.90 -0.14 -34.76
C LYS A 27 -38.63 -1.55 -35.34
N GLU A 28 -37.45 -2.07 -35.06
CA GLU A 28 -36.98 -3.40 -35.45
C GLU A 28 -37.24 -4.44 -34.35
N GLY A 29 -37.15 -5.73 -34.69
CA GLY A 29 -37.33 -6.83 -33.74
C GLY A 29 -38.71 -6.86 -33.07
N LYS A 30 -38.75 -6.83 -31.74
CA LYS A 30 -40.00 -6.90 -30.95
C LYS A 30 -40.98 -5.74 -31.19
N TRP A 31 -40.54 -4.68 -31.87
CA TRP A 31 -41.33 -3.50 -32.19
C TRP A 31 -41.88 -3.50 -33.62
N LEU A 32 -41.68 -4.59 -34.37
CA LEU A 32 -42.16 -4.75 -35.75
C LEU A 32 -43.70 -4.69 -35.86
N GLU A 33 -44.42 -5.13 -34.83
CA GLU A 33 -45.88 -5.17 -34.80
C GLU A 33 -46.51 -4.03 -33.96
N ASP A 34 -45.71 -3.04 -33.57
CA ASP A 34 -46.17 -1.89 -32.80
C ASP A 34 -47.13 -1.02 -33.66
N GLU A 35 -48.30 -0.66 -33.13
CA GLU A 35 -49.30 0.21 -33.79
C GLU A 35 -48.69 1.53 -34.27
N LYS A 36 -47.61 2.00 -33.62
CA LYS A 36 -46.89 3.23 -33.98
C LYS A 36 -45.86 3.06 -35.10
N ARG A 37 -45.74 1.87 -35.69
CA ARG A 37 -44.83 1.66 -36.83
C ARG A 37 -45.23 2.49 -38.05
N GLY A 38 -46.53 2.78 -38.21
CA GLY A 38 -47.04 3.59 -39.33
C GLY A 38 -46.51 5.03 -39.39
N THR A 39 -45.94 5.55 -38.29
CA THR A 39 -45.33 6.90 -38.25
C THR A 39 -43.80 6.89 -38.35
N SER A 40 -43.17 5.73 -38.47
CA SER A 40 -41.72 5.62 -38.64
C SER A 40 -41.38 5.63 -40.14
N LEU A 41 -40.85 6.75 -40.61
CA LEU A 41 -40.28 6.86 -41.95
C LEU A 41 -38.87 6.28 -41.91
N ILE A 42 -38.75 4.98 -42.22
CA ILE A 42 -37.46 4.28 -42.22
C ILE A 42 -36.44 4.97 -43.15
N ASP A 43 -36.92 5.58 -44.23
CA ASP A 43 -36.12 6.27 -45.24
C ASP A 43 -35.50 7.59 -44.73
N SER A 44 -35.97 8.13 -43.60
CA SER A 44 -35.39 9.33 -42.97
C SER A 44 -34.44 9.02 -41.81
N PHE A 45 -34.14 7.73 -41.56
CA PHE A 45 -33.23 7.35 -40.49
C PHE A 45 -31.77 7.53 -40.94
N GLU A 46 -31.04 8.40 -40.24
CA GLU A 46 -29.61 8.59 -40.41
C GLU A 46 -28.87 8.15 -39.15
N GLU A 47 -27.84 7.31 -39.32
CA GLU A 47 -26.95 6.83 -38.26
C GLU A 47 -25.50 7.05 -38.71
N SER A 48 -24.68 7.62 -37.84
CA SER A 48 -23.27 7.91 -38.12
C SER A 48 -22.37 7.36 -37.02
N GLY A 49 -21.32 6.64 -37.40
CA GLY A 49 -20.36 6.01 -36.49
C GLY A 49 -20.64 4.52 -36.27
N GLU A 50 -19.80 3.89 -35.45
CA GLU A 50 -20.00 2.50 -35.01
C GLU A 50 -20.83 2.49 -33.71
N LEU A 51 -21.79 1.57 -33.61
CA LEU A 51 -22.59 1.40 -32.39
C LEU A 51 -21.64 1.06 -31.23
N PRO A 52 -21.54 1.89 -30.17
CA PRO A 52 -20.64 1.59 -29.07
C PRO A 52 -21.08 0.30 -28.36
N PRO A 53 -20.14 -0.50 -27.85
CA PRO A 53 -20.47 -1.67 -27.06
C PRO A 53 -21.35 -1.25 -25.88
N ASP A 54 -22.27 -2.14 -25.48
CA ASP A 54 -23.06 -1.92 -24.28
C ASP A 54 -22.14 -1.66 -23.10
N ARG A 55 -22.50 -0.70 -22.25
CA ARG A 55 -21.83 -0.57 -20.95
C ARG A 55 -22.03 -1.89 -20.23
N ASP A 56 -20.92 -2.54 -19.90
CA ASP A 56 -20.94 -3.79 -19.15
C ASP A 56 -21.41 -3.50 -17.72
N ASP A 57 -22.72 -3.47 -17.54
CA ASP A 57 -23.41 -3.25 -16.26
C ASP A 57 -23.25 -4.46 -15.31
N THR A 58 -22.56 -5.54 -15.75
CA THR A 58 -22.41 -6.75 -14.94
C THR A 58 -21.43 -6.60 -13.78
N LYS A 59 -20.44 -5.70 -13.89
CA LYS A 59 -19.62 -5.28 -12.75
C LYS A 59 -19.93 -3.83 -12.40
N LYS A 60 -20.68 -3.64 -11.31
CA LYS A 60 -20.82 -2.34 -10.64
C LYS A 60 -19.43 -1.72 -10.49
N GLU A 61 -19.27 -0.43 -10.82
CA GLU A 61 -18.01 0.34 -10.70
C GLU A 61 -17.24 0.01 -9.41
N THR A 62 -17.95 -0.09 -8.29
CA THR A 62 -17.39 -0.47 -6.98
C THR A 62 -16.69 -1.83 -6.97
N ALA A 63 -17.23 -2.85 -7.65
CA ALA A 63 -16.62 -4.17 -7.74
C ALA A 63 -15.32 -4.14 -8.56
N ALA A 64 -15.29 -3.39 -9.66
CA ALA A 64 -14.08 -3.20 -10.46
C ALA A 64 -12.98 -2.46 -9.67
N ILE A 65 -13.36 -1.42 -8.92
CA ILE A 65 -12.44 -0.73 -8.00
C ILE A 65 -11.90 -1.69 -6.92
N LEU A 66 -12.74 -2.55 -6.36
CA LEU A 66 -12.29 -3.54 -5.36
C LEU A 66 -11.34 -4.57 -5.94
N ASP A 67 -11.57 -5.05 -7.17
CA ASP A 67 -10.62 -5.92 -7.87
C ASP A 67 -9.27 -5.21 -8.05
N MET A 68 -9.27 -3.95 -8.51
CA MET A 68 -8.04 -3.15 -8.62
C MET A 68 -7.31 -3.00 -7.27
N VAL A 69 -8.04 -2.79 -6.17
CA VAL A 69 -7.44 -2.70 -4.82
C VAL A 69 -6.79 -4.03 -4.43
N ARG A 70 -7.46 -5.16 -4.65
CA ARG A 70 -6.92 -6.49 -4.37
C ARG A 70 -5.66 -6.75 -5.20
N ASP A 71 -5.65 -6.30 -6.44
CA ASP A 71 -4.53 -6.47 -7.37
C ASP A 71 -3.39 -5.45 -7.13
N GLY A 72 -3.52 -4.60 -6.09
CA GLY A 72 -2.47 -3.70 -5.64
C GLY A 72 -2.41 -2.34 -6.34
N ALA A 73 -3.43 -1.98 -7.14
CA ALA A 73 -3.48 -0.70 -7.83
C ALA A 73 -3.41 0.48 -6.84
N SER A 74 -2.65 1.50 -7.20
CA SER A 74 -2.53 2.76 -6.47
C SER A 74 -3.77 3.62 -6.62
N ASP A 75 -3.97 4.55 -5.68
CA ASP A 75 -5.08 5.52 -5.77
C ASP A 75 -5.03 6.33 -7.06
N TYR A 76 -3.83 6.61 -7.59
CA TYR A 76 -3.66 7.26 -8.89
C TYR A 76 -4.22 6.44 -10.04
N GLU A 77 -3.90 5.15 -10.11
CA GLU A 77 -4.40 4.24 -11.15
C GLU A 77 -5.92 4.07 -11.05
N ILE A 78 -6.44 3.96 -9.82
CA ILE A 78 -7.88 3.86 -9.57
C ILE A 78 -8.60 5.14 -10.01
N LEU A 79 -8.06 6.33 -9.70
CA LEU A 79 -8.65 7.61 -10.11
C LEU A 79 -8.53 7.86 -11.62
N ALA A 80 -7.45 7.40 -12.25
CA ALA A 80 -7.28 7.49 -13.69
C ALA A 80 -8.31 6.62 -14.44
N ALA A 81 -8.58 5.42 -13.94
CA ALA A 81 -9.60 4.52 -14.51
C ALA A 81 -11.04 4.94 -14.15
N TYR A 82 -11.24 5.38 -12.91
CA TYR A 82 -12.55 5.72 -12.34
C TYR A 82 -12.50 7.06 -11.59
N PRO A 83 -12.59 8.22 -12.28
CA PRO A 83 -12.50 9.54 -11.63
C PRO A 83 -13.55 9.76 -10.52
N ASN A 84 -14.73 9.14 -10.63
CA ASN A 84 -15.78 9.22 -9.60
C ASN A 84 -15.38 8.55 -8.27
N ALA A 85 -14.34 7.71 -8.26
CA ALA A 85 -13.77 7.11 -7.05
C ALA A 85 -13.19 8.16 -6.08
N MET A 86 -12.96 9.41 -6.53
CA MET A 86 -12.52 10.53 -5.68
C MET A 86 -13.39 10.71 -4.43
N ASN A 87 -14.71 10.49 -4.56
CA ASN A 87 -15.66 10.61 -3.45
C ASN A 87 -15.66 9.38 -2.50
N LYS A 88 -14.85 8.37 -2.80
CA LYS A 88 -14.80 7.06 -2.10
C LYS A 88 -13.39 6.70 -1.61
N LEU A 89 -12.39 7.58 -1.76
CA LEU A 89 -10.98 7.28 -1.46
C LEU A 89 -10.76 6.73 -0.04
N GLU A 90 -11.42 7.29 0.97
CA GLU A 90 -11.32 6.77 2.34
C GLU A 90 -11.82 5.32 2.49
N LYS A 91 -12.89 4.97 1.77
CA LYS A 91 -13.44 3.61 1.76
C LYS A 91 -12.52 2.64 1.01
N ILE A 92 -11.89 3.12 -0.06
CA ILE A 92 -10.91 2.38 -0.85
C ILE A 92 -9.68 2.08 0.01
N GLU A 93 -9.16 3.08 0.72
CA GLU A 93 -8.04 2.90 1.64
C GLU A 93 -8.38 1.93 2.77
N ARG A 94 -9.59 2.02 3.34
CA ARG A 94 -10.05 1.06 4.35
C ARG A 94 -10.14 -0.36 3.79
N ALA A 95 -10.66 -0.54 2.59
CA ALA A 95 -10.71 -1.85 1.93
C ALA A 95 -9.30 -2.42 1.71
N ARG A 96 -8.36 -1.58 1.26
CA ARG A 96 -6.95 -1.96 1.11
C ARG A 96 -6.34 -2.47 2.42
N GLN A 97 -6.58 -1.75 3.51
CA GLN A 97 -6.12 -2.16 4.83
C GLN A 97 -6.73 -3.49 5.29
N VAL A 98 -8.01 -3.75 4.99
CA VAL A 98 -8.65 -5.04 5.30
C VAL A 98 -7.98 -6.18 4.54
N TYR A 99 -7.77 -6.04 3.22
CA TYR A 99 -7.11 -7.09 2.43
C TYR A 99 -5.68 -7.37 2.89
N GLN A 100 -4.93 -6.32 3.25
CA GLN A 100 -3.59 -6.52 3.79
C GLN A 100 -3.61 -7.14 5.19
N ALA A 101 -4.53 -6.70 6.05
CA ALA A 101 -4.67 -7.26 7.38
C ALA A 101 -4.96 -8.76 7.31
N GLU A 102 -5.90 -9.18 6.46
CA GLU A 102 -6.24 -10.60 6.27
C GLU A 102 -5.04 -11.43 5.81
N ARG A 103 -4.27 -10.91 4.84
CA ARG A 103 -3.09 -11.61 4.32
C ARG A 103 -2.02 -11.83 5.40
N PHE A 104 -1.77 -10.83 6.25
CA PHE A 104 -0.73 -10.89 7.28
C PHE A 104 -1.26 -11.28 8.67
N ALA A 105 -2.53 -11.65 8.79
CA ALA A 105 -3.15 -12.10 10.04
C ALA A 105 -2.79 -13.54 10.38
N ASP A 106 -2.61 -14.41 9.37
CA ASP A 106 -2.36 -15.84 9.55
C ASP A 106 -0.96 -16.28 9.07
N GLU A 107 -0.13 -15.35 8.60
CA GLU A 107 1.21 -15.63 8.08
C GLU A 107 2.32 -15.23 9.09
N PHE A 108 3.29 -16.12 9.30
CA PHE A 108 4.53 -15.77 10.00
C PHE A 108 5.44 -14.98 9.05
N ARG A 109 5.82 -13.77 9.45
CA ARG A 109 6.69 -12.88 8.66
C ARG A 109 8.15 -13.26 8.86
N GLU A 110 8.82 -13.62 7.78
CA GLU A 110 10.29 -13.72 7.78
C GLU A 110 10.89 -12.31 7.75
N LEU A 111 11.45 -11.88 8.89
CA LEU A 111 12.04 -10.55 9.03
C LEU A 111 13.54 -10.55 8.75
N ASP A 112 13.99 -9.60 7.92
CA ASP A 112 15.38 -9.20 7.77
C ASP A 112 15.59 -7.85 8.47
N VAL A 113 16.19 -7.90 9.65
CA VAL A 113 16.42 -6.76 10.54
C VAL A 113 17.88 -6.35 10.46
N THR A 114 18.12 -5.13 9.97
CA THR A 114 19.45 -4.54 9.89
C THR A 114 19.56 -3.32 10.80
N TYR A 115 20.50 -3.37 11.74
CA TYR A 115 20.90 -2.23 12.57
C TYR A 115 22.03 -1.47 11.89
N ILE A 116 21.81 -0.18 11.59
CA ILE A 116 22.81 0.68 10.94
C ILE A 116 23.14 1.84 11.89
N HIS A 117 24.40 1.89 12.32
CA HIS A 117 24.91 3.02 13.10
C HIS A 117 26.07 3.72 12.37
N GLY A 118 26.38 4.94 12.78
CA GLY A 118 27.44 5.74 12.17
C GLY A 118 27.20 7.23 12.37
N LYS A 119 28.17 8.08 12.01
CA LYS A 119 28.02 9.54 12.16
C LYS A 119 26.83 10.08 11.35
N THR A 120 26.36 11.28 11.68
CA THR A 120 25.37 11.99 10.85
C THR A 120 25.96 12.30 9.48
N GLY A 121 25.11 12.41 8.45
CA GLY A 121 25.54 12.78 7.11
C GLY A 121 26.26 11.70 6.30
N VAL A 122 26.46 10.48 6.83
CA VAL A 122 27.12 9.37 6.10
C VAL A 122 26.20 8.63 5.10
N GLY A 123 24.95 9.08 4.95
CA GLY A 123 24.02 8.53 3.95
C GLY A 123 23.24 7.28 4.37
N LYS A 124 23.12 6.97 5.67
CA LYS A 124 22.39 5.79 6.19
C LYS A 124 20.98 5.65 5.59
N THR A 125 20.10 6.61 5.87
CA THR A 125 18.71 6.60 5.35
C THR A 125 18.68 6.65 3.83
N LYS A 126 19.55 7.45 3.22
CA LYS A 126 19.63 7.61 1.76
C LYS A 126 19.91 6.26 1.07
N SER A 127 20.87 5.49 1.58
CA SER A 127 21.22 4.18 1.00
C SER A 127 20.04 3.19 0.98
N ILE A 128 19.18 3.22 2.01
CA ILE A 128 18.00 2.36 2.09
C ILE A 128 16.93 2.85 1.10
N ILE A 129 16.68 4.16 1.07
CA ILE A 129 15.69 4.76 0.16
C ILE A 129 16.08 4.55 -1.30
N ASP A 130 17.36 4.76 -1.65
CA ASP A 130 17.86 4.56 -3.01
C ASP A 130 17.71 3.09 -3.46
N LYS A 131 17.81 2.13 -2.52
CA LYS A 131 17.65 0.69 -2.79
C LYS A 131 16.20 0.25 -2.97
N TYR A 132 15.29 0.69 -2.11
CA TYR A 132 13.91 0.18 -2.06
C TYR A 132 12.86 1.13 -2.67
N GLY A 133 13.22 2.39 -2.89
CA GLY A 133 12.35 3.42 -3.44
C GLY A 133 11.41 4.05 -2.40
N TYR A 134 11.12 5.34 -2.57
CA TYR A 134 10.32 6.14 -1.63
C TYR A 134 8.93 5.57 -1.30
N LYS A 135 8.25 4.96 -2.28
CA LYS A 135 6.89 4.46 -2.09
C LYS A 135 6.81 3.23 -1.18
N ASN A 136 7.88 2.43 -1.14
CA ASN A 136 7.92 1.14 -0.45
C ASN A 136 8.52 1.23 0.95
N VAL A 137 8.90 2.43 1.39
CA VAL A 137 9.61 2.66 2.65
C VAL A 137 8.76 3.52 3.57
N HIS A 138 8.40 2.98 4.73
CA HIS A 138 7.87 3.76 5.84
C HIS A 138 9.00 4.26 6.72
N ARG A 139 8.98 5.56 7.05
CA ARG A 139 9.98 6.18 7.94
C ARG A 139 9.31 6.57 9.24
N THR A 140 9.74 5.94 10.32
CA THR A 140 9.34 6.26 11.68
C THR A 140 10.26 7.35 12.20
N THR A 141 9.83 8.60 12.06
CA THR A 141 10.56 9.80 12.54
C THR A 141 9.92 10.42 13.79
N ASN A 142 8.67 10.05 14.11
CA ASN A 142 7.96 10.50 15.31
C ASN A 142 7.57 9.29 16.15
N TYR A 143 8.19 9.14 17.31
CA TYR A 143 7.96 7.98 18.19
C TYR A 143 6.73 8.11 19.10
N SER A 144 6.06 9.26 19.15
CA SER A 144 4.78 9.37 19.88
C SER A 144 3.64 8.64 19.15
N HIS A 145 3.67 8.67 17.81
CA HIS A 145 2.68 8.00 16.95
C HIS A 145 3.37 7.37 15.73
N PRO A 146 4.20 6.33 15.95
CA PRO A 146 5.16 5.83 14.95
C PRO A 146 4.54 5.27 13.67
N PHE A 147 3.30 4.79 13.74
CA PHE A 147 2.65 4.05 12.65
C PHE A 147 1.45 4.77 12.02
N ASP A 148 1.17 6.01 12.45
CA ASP A 148 0.02 6.80 11.93
C ASP A 148 0.05 6.97 10.41
N THR A 149 1.24 7.10 9.82
CA THR A 149 1.43 7.25 8.36
C THR A 149 1.87 5.97 7.66
N TYR A 150 1.98 4.85 8.39
CA TYR A 150 2.24 3.53 7.81
C TYR A 150 1.06 3.12 6.93
N LYS A 151 1.31 2.62 5.72
CA LYS A 151 0.30 2.22 4.73
C LYS A 151 0.54 0.81 4.21
N GLY A 152 1.19 -0.04 5.01
CA GLY A 152 1.49 -1.41 4.61
C GLY A 152 2.76 -1.56 3.77
N GLN A 153 3.72 -0.64 3.92
CA GLN A 153 5.02 -0.73 3.25
C GLN A 153 5.79 -1.97 3.69
N ASP A 154 6.47 -2.64 2.74
CA ASP A 154 7.31 -3.81 3.02
C ASP A 154 8.58 -3.47 3.81
N VAL A 155 9.05 -2.22 3.72
CA VAL A 155 10.25 -1.72 4.38
C VAL A 155 9.89 -0.69 5.43
N ILE A 156 10.41 -0.85 6.64
CA ILE A 156 10.28 0.13 7.73
C ILE A 156 11.66 0.59 8.22
N ILE A 157 11.80 1.89 8.44
CA ILE A 157 12.99 2.52 9.01
C ILE A 157 12.62 3.15 10.35
N PHE A 158 13.23 2.70 11.43
CA PHE A 158 13.25 3.40 12.72
C PHE A 158 14.40 4.41 12.69
N GLU A 159 14.06 5.68 12.47
CA GLU A 159 15.05 6.71 12.17
C GLU A 159 15.46 7.50 13.42
N GLU A 160 16.77 7.72 13.57
CA GLU A 160 17.37 8.31 14.78
C GLU A 160 17.03 7.54 16.06
N PHE A 161 16.93 6.21 15.97
CA PHE A 161 16.50 5.36 17.07
C PHE A 161 17.49 5.37 18.25
N ARG A 162 17.04 5.85 19.41
CA ARG A 162 17.85 5.90 20.65
C ARG A 162 17.03 5.36 21.82
N SER A 163 16.70 4.08 21.77
CA SER A 163 15.81 3.43 22.74
C SER A 163 14.48 4.18 22.88
N SER A 164 14.00 4.74 21.76
CA SER A 164 12.87 5.67 21.72
C SER A 164 11.51 5.00 21.85
N LEU A 165 11.48 3.66 21.78
CA LEU A 165 10.31 2.83 22.06
C LEU A 165 10.64 1.88 23.21
N PRO A 166 9.65 1.45 24.02
CA PRO A 166 9.84 0.37 24.98
C PRO A 166 10.43 -0.88 24.33
N ILE A 167 11.32 -1.57 25.03
CA ILE A 167 11.95 -2.78 24.48
C ILE A 167 10.91 -3.88 24.22
N SER A 168 9.87 -3.99 25.05
CA SER A 168 8.75 -4.91 24.86
C SER A 168 8.05 -4.71 23.52
N ASP A 169 7.87 -3.45 23.12
CA ASP A 169 7.20 -3.11 21.85
C ASP A 169 8.11 -3.48 20.69
N MET A 170 9.41 -3.18 20.79
CA MET A 170 10.38 -3.59 19.78
C MET A 170 10.48 -5.11 19.66
N LEU A 171 10.43 -5.86 20.77
CA LEU A 171 10.40 -7.31 20.73
C LEU A 171 9.19 -7.83 19.95
N ASN A 172 8.02 -7.24 20.12
CA ASN A 172 6.82 -7.60 19.35
C ASN A 172 6.93 -7.19 17.87
N TYR A 173 7.43 -6.00 17.58
CA TYR A 173 7.53 -5.50 16.19
C TYR A 173 8.59 -6.24 15.37
N LEU A 174 9.67 -6.67 16.02
CA LEU A 174 10.75 -7.46 15.41
C LEU A 174 10.50 -8.96 15.51
N ASP A 175 9.34 -9.37 16.02
CA ASP A 175 8.92 -10.76 15.97
C ASP A 175 8.17 -11.05 14.66
N GLY A 176 8.26 -12.29 14.19
CA GLY A 176 7.58 -12.71 12.96
C GLY A 176 6.09 -12.94 13.13
N HIS A 177 5.59 -13.04 14.37
CA HIS A 177 4.15 -13.20 14.58
C HIS A 177 3.33 -12.01 14.06
N PRO A 178 2.08 -12.26 13.63
CA PRO A 178 1.11 -11.22 13.32
C PRO A 178 0.97 -10.23 14.49
N VAL A 179 1.09 -8.94 14.20
CA VAL A 179 1.02 -7.89 15.22
C VAL A 179 0.30 -6.66 14.69
N LEU A 180 -0.55 -6.08 15.54
CA LEU A 180 -1.21 -4.80 15.27
C LEU A 180 -0.31 -3.66 15.75
N LEU A 181 -0.11 -2.69 14.85
CA LEU A 181 0.65 -1.48 15.08
C LEU A 181 -0.29 -0.39 15.63
N PRO A 182 -0.02 0.11 16.86
CA PRO A 182 -0.88 1.09 17.49
C PRO A 182 -0.87 2.42 16.73
N CYS A 183 -2.05 2.92 16.38
CA CYS A 183 -2.24 4.21 15.73
C CYS A 183 -3.36 5.00 16.41
N ARG A 184 -3.41 6.32 16.22
CA ARG A 184 -4.42 7.16 16.91
C ARG A 184 -5.88 6.88 16.52
N TYR A 185 -6.12 6.52 15.26
CA TYR A 185 -7.49 6.39 14.72
C TYR A 185 -7.91 4.94 14.48
N ALA A 186 -6.99 4.13 13.96
CA ALA A 186 -7.22 2.73 13.68
C ALA A 186 -5.87 2.02 13.61
N ASP A 187 -5.73 0.96 14.38
CA ASP A 187 -4.53 0.11 14.35
C ASP A 187 -4.36 -0.53 12.97
N LYS A 188 -3.11 -0.85 12.64
CA LYS A 188 -2.76 -1.38 11.32
C LYS A 188 -2.01 -2.69 11.47
N GLN A 189 -2.29 -3.65 10.62
CA GLN A 189 -1.51 -4.88 10.59
C GLN A 189 -0.06 -4.59 10.17
N ALA A 190 0.92 -5.17 10.85
CA ALA A 190 2.30 -5.12 10.41
C ALA A 190 2.49 -6.02 9.17
N CYS A 191 2.96 -5.42 8.08
CA CYS A 191 3.17 -6.09 6.79
C CYS A 191 4.65 -6.07 6.35
N PHE A 192 5.49 -5.33 7.08
CA PHE A 192 6.89 -5.17 6.72
C PHE A 192 7.65 -6.48 6.95
N THR A 193 8.57 -6.76 6.02
CA THR A 193 9.53 -7.88 6.12
C THR A 193 10.97 -7.38 6.30
N LYS A 194 11.24 -6.11 5.96
CA LYS A 194 12.58 -5.51 6.05
C LYS A 194 12.57 -4.38 7.05
N VAL A 195 13.36 -4.53 8.10
CA VAL A 195 13.44 -3.55 9.19
C VAL A 195 14.82 -2.95 9.24
N PHE A 196 14.89 -1.62 9.24
CA PHE A 196 16.13 -0.89 9.42
C PHE A 196 16.06 -0.06 10.69
N ILE A 197 16.96 -0.32 11.63
CA ILE A 197 17.14 0.51 12.81
C ILE A 197 18.32 1.43 12.55
N VAL A 198 18.06 2.72 12.35
CA VAL A 198 19.07 3.69 11.94
C VAL A 198 19.38 4.65 13.08
N THR A 199 20.65 4.73 13.47
CA THR A 199 21.06 5.60 14.57
C THR A 199 22.50 6.08 14.47
N ASN A 200 22.95 6.84 15.47
CA ASN A 200 24.34 7.28 15.61
C ASN A 200 25.10 6.52 16.70
N ILE A 201 24.41 5.77 17.55
CA ILE A 201 25.02 5.01 18.65
C ILE A 201 25.17 3.53 18.27
N PRO A 202 26.26 2.87 18.70
CA PRO A 202 26.42 1.43 18.50
C PRO A 202 25.34 0.66 19.28
N LEU A 203 25.14 -0.61 18.93
CA LEU A 203 24.04 -1.43 19.43
C LEU A 203 24.09 -1.56 20.96
N GLU A 204 25.28 -1.76 21.52
CA GLU A 204 25.54 -1.96 22.95
C GLU A 204 25.21 -0.72 23.80
N GLN A 205 24.99 0.44 23.18
CA GLN A 205 24.54 1.65 23.87
C GLN A 205 23.00 1.77 23.93
N GLN A 206 22.26 0.84 23.31
CA GLN A 206 20.80 0.81 23.38
C GLN A 206 20.33 0.12 24.67
N TYR A 207 19.29 0.66 25.28
CA TYR A 207 18.63 0.07 26.46
C TYR A 207 19.59 -0.29 27.62
N PRO A 208 20.47 0.61 28.07
CA PRO A 208 21.50 0.29 29.08
C PRO A 208 20.91 -0.26 30.38
N ASN A 209 19.77 0.26 30.83
CA ASN A 209 19.10 -0.23 32.03
C ASN A 209 18.56 -1.66 31.83
N VAL A 210 18.00 -1.97 30.65
CA VAL A 210 17.49 -3.32 30.36
C VAL A 210 18.62 -4.33 30.32
N GLN A 211 19.78 -3.96 29.78
CA GLN A 211 20.96 -4.84 29.78
C GLN A 211 21.37 -5.26 31.19
N ILE A 212 21.21 -4.38 32.19
CA ILE A 212 21.57 -4.65 33.58
C ILE A 212 20.44 -5.39 34.30
N GLU A 213 19.21 -4.89 34.18
CA GLU A 213 18.06 -5.36 34.96
C GLU A 213 17.45 -6.64 34.38
N SER A 214 17.52 -6.84 33.06
CA SER A 214 16.95 -7.99 32.37
C SER A 214 17.79 -8.41 31.14
N PRO A 215 18.95 -9.06 31.37
CA PRO A 215 19.84 -9.53 30.30
C PRO A 215 19.14 -10.43 29.28
N GLU A 216 18.17 -11.27 29.71
CA GLU A 216 17.41 -12.14 28.81
C GLU A 216 16.56 -11.36 27.81
N THR A 217 15.95 -10.24 28.25
CA THR A 217 15.18 -9.35 27.38
C THR A 217 16.09 -8.67 26.36
N TRP A 218 17.29 -8.26 26.79
CA TRP A 218 18.30 -7.73 25.88
C TRP A 218 18.74 -8.77 24.84
N ASN A 219 19.03 -10.00 25.26
CA ASN A 219 19.39 -11.10 24.36
C ASN A 219 18.26 -11.43 23.37
N ALA A 220 17.00 -11.30 23.80
CA ALA A 220 15.84 -11.46 22.92
C ALA A 220 15.76 -10.37 21.85
N PHE A 221 16.24 -9.15 22.13
CA PHE A 221 16.29 -8.07 21.17
C PHE A 221 17.44 -8.26 20.18
N THR A 222 18.64 -8.57 20.67
CA THR A 222 19.84 -8.73 19.82
C THR A 222 19.71 -9.93 18.88
N ARG A 223 19.14 -11.06 19.31
CA ARG A 223 18.94 -12.24 18.43
C ARG A 223 17.99 -11.98 17.25
N ARG A 224 17.15 -10.95 17.33
CA ARG A 224 16.23 -10.53 16.26
C ARG A 224 16.88 -9.57 15.27
N ILE A 225 18.11 -9.12 15.53
CA ILE A 225 18.88 -8.28 14.62
C ILE A 225 19.78 -9.20 13.80
N ASN A 226 19.48 -9.34 12.51
CA ASN A 226 20.23 -10.22 11.62
C ASN A 226 21.58 -9.62 11.23
N LYS A 227 21.66 -8.29 11.10
CA LYS A 227 22.87 -7.59 10.64
C LYS A 227 23.14 -6.31 11.40
N VAL A 228 24.41 -6.06 11.71
CA VAL A 228 24.88 -4.81 12.32
C VAL A 228 25.92 -4.18 11.40
N ILE A 229 25.64 -2.98 10.90
CA ILE A 229 26.48 -2.25 9.95
C ILE A 229 26.93 -0.93 10.57
N CYS A 230 28.24 -0.69 10.56
CA CYS A 230 28.83 0.59 10.89
C CYS A 230 29.13 1.39 9.61
N MET A 231 28.34 2.43 9.35
CA MET A 231 28.57 3.33 8.23
C MET A 231 29.54 4.44 8.61
N MET A 232 30.66 4.47 7.90
CA MET A 232 31.69 5.48 8.03
C MET A 232 31.55 6.54 6.92
N PRO A 233 32.10 7.76 7.11
CA PRO A 233 32.13 8.77 6.07
C PRO A 233 32.80 8.27 4.77
N PRO A 234 32.45 8.84 3.60
CA PRO A 234 33.10 8.50 2.34
C PRO A 234 34.62 8.67 2.44
N GLY A 235 35.40 7.62 2.15
CA GLY A 235 36.85 7.57 2.33
C GLY A 235 37.33 6.67 3.47
N SER A 236 36.42 6.09 4.25
CA SER A 236 36.68 5.06 5.25
C SER A 236 36.05 3.73 4.81
N ASN A 237 36.79 2.62 4.87
CA ASN A 237 36.30 1.30 4.45
C ASN A 237 34.99 0.94 5.18
N ILE A 238 33.99 0.43 4.45
CA ILE A 238 32.77 -0.15 5.02
C ILE A 238 33.21 -1.43 5.74
N LEU A 239 33.09 -1.47 7.07
CA LEU A 239 33.31 -2.68 7.87
C LEU A 239 31.95 -3.31 8.14
N ASP A 240 31.69 -4.42 7.44
CA ASP A 240 30.56 -5.32 7.72
C ASP A 240 31.01 -6.36 8.74
N TRP A 241 30.52 -6.24 9.97
CA TRP A 241 30.89 -7.12 11.09
C TRP A 241 30.19 -8.49 11.03
N THR A 242 29.36 -8.75 10.01
CA THR A 242 28.65 -10.03 9.88
C THR A 242 29.36 -11.10 9.06
N SER A 243 30.62 -10.87 8.66
CA SER A 243 31.42 -11.82 7.87
C SER A 243 32.44 -12.66 8.65
N ASP A 244 32.64 -12.43 9.95
CA ASP A 244 33.52 -13.26 10.79
C ASP A 244 32.70 -14.22 11.68
N SER A 245 32.45 -15.42 11.16
CA SER A 245 31.92 -16.56 11.90
C SER A 245 32.97 -17.24 12.81
N SER A 246 33.83 -16.47 13.47
CA SER A 246 34.99 -17.02 14.22
C SER A 246 35.14 -16.52 15.66
N TYR A 247 34.06 -16.10 16.32
CA TYR A 247 34.12 -15.63 17.71
C TYR A 247 32.95 -16.13 18.57
N GLU A 248 32.54 -17.40 18.42
CA GLU A 248 31.61 -18.06 19.37
C GLU A 248 32.31 -18.87 20.48
N GLU A 249 33.65 -18.89 20.58
CA GLU A 249 34.33 -19.74 21.59
C GLU A 249 34.79 -19.06 22.89
N ASP A 250 34.69 -17.73 23.06
CA ASP A 250 35.27 -17.05 24.25
C ASP A 250 34.28 -16.24 25.10
N MET A 251 33.03 -16.70 25.26
CA MET A 251 32.14 -16.21 26.34
C MET A 251 31.38 -17.33 27.08
N LEU A 252 32.06 -18.44 27.33
CA LEU A 252 31.74 -19.32 28.46
C LEU A 252 32.62 -18.94 29.66
N CYS A 253 32.09 -18.06 30.51
CA CYS A 253 32.29 -18.06 31.97
C CYS A 253 31.29 -17.13 32.65
#